data_AF-A0A1E3JYD1-F1
#
_entry.id   AF-A0A1E3JYD1-F1
#
_cell.length_a   1.000
_cell.length_b   1.000
_cell.length_c   1.000
_cell.angle_alpha   90.00
_cell.angle_beta   90.00
_cell.angle_gamma   90.00
#
_symmetry.space_group_name_H-M   'P 1'
#
loop_
_entity.id
_entity.type
_entity.pdbx_description
1 polymer ?
#
loop_
_entity_poly.entity_id
_entity_poly.type
_entity_poly.pdbx_seq_one_letter_code
_entity_poly.pdbx_strand_id
1 'polypeptide(L)'
;MLEARVKQAVVLKKLLDAIKELVTDGNLDCSDEGIALQAMDNSHIALVSLKLEPQGFEEYRCDRNMPLGVNLASLTKILKCAKDQDVVTLKASDDADALSLIFESPKEDRVGEYEMKLMDIDQEHLGIPDTEYDATVSMSSAEFARICRDLTVLGESVKIDCSKEGVTFSSDGEIGKGSVHLKQTAGQVKKQAKDEDDDEERDVDMEDVKPKVKKERKRDPDEEEEEEEEDQKPEVSEGEEEQEDEQPKKRKSAAADKKASKRVKKDDASGEEPGVSITLERQVSLTFSLKYLSNFAKSSPLAKEVTLHMSNEVPLLVQFEFEQGTLQFFLAPKIADE
;
A
#
# COMPACT_ATOMS: atom_id res chain seq x y z
N MET A 1 15.27 3.31 -24.62
CA MET A 1 13.81 3.30 -24.63
C MET A 1 13.33 2.84 -23.26
N LEU A 2 12.21 3.37 -22.79
CA LEU A 2 11.46 2.88 -21.63
C LEU A 2 10.27 2.05 -22.08
N GLU A 3 10.10 0.87 -21.49
CA GLU A 3 8.88 0.08 -21.48
C GLU A 3 8.66 -0.49 -20.08
N ALA A 4 7.59 -0.08 -19.40
CA ALA A 4 7.28 -0.53 -18.04
C ALA A 4 5.81 -0.96 -17.94
N ARG A 5 5.58 -2.25 -17.68
CA ARG A 5 4.25 -2.88 -17.64
C ARG A 5 3.84 -3.17 -16.19
N VAL A 6 2.83 -2.47 -15.70
CA VAL A 6 2.26 -2.62 -14.36
C VAL A 6 0.99 -3.46 -14.43
N LYS A 7 0.97 -4.56 -13.68
CA LYS A 7 -0.13 -5.55 -13.65
C LYS A 7 -1.51 -4.96 -13.35
N GLN A 8 -1.59 -3.96 -12.47
CA GLN A 8 -2.84 -3.34 -12.07
C GLN A 8 -2.73 -1.82 -12.00
N ALA A 9 -3.55 -1.12 -12.77
CA ALA A 9 -3.62 0.35 -12.79
C ALA A 9 -3.89 0.96 -11.40
N VAL A 10 -4.56 0.23 -10.51
CA VAL A 10 -4.88 0.71 -9.16
C VAL A 10 -3.63 1.12 -8.37
N VAL A 11 -2.49 0.49 -8.60
CA VAL A 11 -1.23 0.81 -7.92
C VAL A 11 -0.78 2.22 -8.30
N LEU A 12 -0.63 2.51 -9.60
CA LEU A 12 -0.25 3.83 -10.10
C LEU A 12 -1.28 4.90 -9.72
N LYS A 13 -2.58 4.58 -9.76
CA LYS A 13 -3.64 5.51 -9.34
C LYS A 13 -3.51 5.91 -7.87
N LYS A 14 -3.32 4.93 -6.98
CA LYS A 14 -3.16 5.17 -5.53
C LYS A 14 -1.88 5.96 -5.25
N LEU A 15 -0.79 5.64 -5.95
CA LEU A 15 0.50 6.32 -5.82
C LEU A 15 0.39 7.79 -6.24
N LEU A 16 -0.21 8.08 -7.39
CA LEU A 16 -0.44 9.47 -7.80
C LEU A 16 -1.43 10.19 -6.87
N ASP A 17 -2.46 9.50 -6.39
CA ASP A 17 -3.40 10.09 -5.42
C ASP A 17 -2.71 10.52 -4.13
N ALA A 18 -1.69 9.77 -3.69
CA ALA A 18 -0.89 10.07 -2.51
C ALA A 18 0.04 11.28 -2.69
N ILE A 19 0.64 11.46 -3.88
CA ILE A 19 1.67 12.49 -4.10
C ILE A 19 1.18 13.76 -4.80
N LYS A 20 0.04 13.72 -5.50
CA LYS A 20 -0.47 14.84 -6.34
C LYS A 20 -0.74 16.16 -5.59
N GLU A 21 -0.85 16.12 -4.26
CA GLU A 21 -1.08 17.33 -3.45
C GLU A 21 0.22 17.98 -2.98
N LEU A 22 1.33 17.25 -3.06
CA LEU A 22 2.66 17.75 -2.75
C LEU A 22 3.36 18.22 -4.02
N VAL A 23 3.19 17.47 -5.12
CA VAL A 23 3.92 17.66 -6.37
C VAL A 23 2.95 17.96 -7.50
N THR A 24 3.14 19.10 -8.15
CA THR A 24 2.35 19.48 -9.33
C THR A 24 2.98 18.93 -10.61
N ASP A 25 4.28 19.16 -10.75
CA ASP A 25 5.13 18.75 -11.86
C ASP A 25 6.38 18.08 -11.28
N GLY A 26 6.88 17.03 -11.91
CA GLY A 26 8.10 16.35 -11.47
C GLY A 26 8.65 15.40 -12.54
N ASN A 27 9.92 15.04 -12.40
CA ASN A 27 10.56 14.04 -13.26
C ASN A 27 10.29 12.63 -12.74
N LEU A 28 9.85 11.75 -13.64
CA LEU A 28 9.95 10.30 -13.45
C LEU A 28 11.30 9.87 -13.99
N ASP A 29 12.28 9.73 -13.10
CA ASP A 29 13.63 9.30 -13.43
C ASP A 29 13.63 7.79 -13.66
N CYS A 30 13.74 7.38 -14.92
CA CYS A 30 13.73 5.98 -15.31
C CYS A 30 15.17 5.51 -15.54
N SER A 31 15.56 4.41 -14.92
CA SER A 31 16.87 3.77 -15.06
C SER A 31 16.76 2.24 -15.01
N ASP A 32 17.87 1.52 -15.10
CA ASP A 32 17.89 0.07 -14.85
C ASP A 32 17.47 -0.33 -13.42
N GLU A 33 17.58 0.59 -12.45
CA GLU A 33 17.09 0.42 -11.07
C GLU A 33 15.59 0.69 -10.90
N GLY A 34 14.85 1.00 -11.97
CA GLY A 34 13.41 1.21 -11.95
C GLY A 34 13.00 2.66 -12.20
N ILE A 35 11.86 3.07 -11.63
CA ILE A 35 11.32 4.43 -11.80
C ILE A 35 11.36 5.14 -10.44
N ALA A 36 12.06 6.26 -10.38
CA ALA A 36 12.12 7.12 -9.21
C ALA A 36 11.43 8.46 -9.47
N LEU A 37 10.92 9.08 -8.41
CA LEU A 37 10.50 10.47 -8.39
C LEU A 37 10.88 11.05 -7.05
N GLN A 38 11.74 12.04 -7.06
CA GLN A 38 11.95 12.90 -5.91
C GLN A 38 11.24 14.22 -6.20
N ALA A 39 10.72 14.95 -5.20
CA ALA A 39 10.26 16.32 -5.38
C ALA A 39 10.01 17.01 -4.02
N MET A 40 10.19 18.33 -3.98
CA MET A 40 9.78 19.16 -2.86
C MET A 40 8.40 19.76 -3.11
N ASP A 41 7.68 20.04 -2.04
CA ASP A 41 6.47 20.85 -2.11
C ASP A 41 6.78 22.33 -2.36
N ASN A 42 5.77 23.12 -2.73
CA ASN A 42 5.93 24.55 -3.03
C ASN A 42 6.49 25.38 -1.86
N SER A 43 6.37 24.91 -0.62
CA SER A 43 6.92 25.59 0.55
C SER A 43 8.33 25.12 0.94
N HIS A 44 8.85 24.07 0.28
CA HIS A 44 10.12 23.42 0.59
C HIS A 44 10.20 22.89 2.04
N ILE A 45 9.07 22.53 2.64
CA ILE A 45 8.97 21.98 4.00
C ILE A 45 8.87 20.45 3.96
N ALA A 46 8.29 19.90 2.88
CA ALA A 46 8.13 18.48 2.68
C ALA A 46 8.81 18.01 1.39
N LEU A 47 9.45 16.85 1.46
CA LEU A 47 10.03 16.15 0.31
C LEU A 47 9.36 14.79 0.16
N VAL A 48 9.01 14.43 -1.06
CA VAL A 48 8.60 13.07 -1.43
C VAL A 48 9.73 12.40 -2.19
N SER A 49 9.99 11.13 -1.86
CA SER A 49 10.89 10.24 -2.57
C SER A 49 10.14 8.94 -2.84
N LEU A 50 9.86 8.69 -4.10
CA LEU A 50 9.23 7.48 -4.60
C LEU A 50 10.28 6.65 -5.33
N LYS A 51 10.33 5.35 -5.05
CA LYS A 51 11.09 4.37 -5.82
C LYS A 51 10.19 3.20 -6.18
N LEU A 52 10.07 2.90 -7.47
CA LEU A 52 9.44 1.70 -8.00
C LEU A 52 10.52 0.79 -8.56
N GLU A 53 10.63 -0.41 -8.01
CA GLU A 53 11.70 -1.35 -8.37
C GLU A 53 11.31 -2.18 -9.61
N PRO A 54 12.27 -2.63 -10.44
CA PRO A 54 11.97 -3.41 -11.64
C PRO A 54 11.18 -4.68 -11.36
N GLN A 55 11.38 -5.32 -10.19
CA GLN A 55 10.63 -6.52 -9.81
C GLN A 55 9.14 -6.23 -9.55
N GLY A 56 8.77 -4.97 -9.35
CA GLY A 56 7.38 -4.53 -9.19
C GLY A 56 6.57 -4.49 -10.50
N PHE A 57 7.23 -4.69 -11.65
CA PHE A 57 6.61 -4.67 -12.98
C PHE A 57 6.52 -6.09 -13.56
N GLU A 58 5.51 -6.36 -14.39
CA GLU A 58 5.46 -7.61 -15.16
C GLU A 58 6.55 -7.65 -16.23
N GLU A 59 6.84 -6.50 -16.79
CA GLU A 59 7.92 -6.28 -17.75
C GLU A 59 8.51 -4.90 -17.49
N TYR A 60 9.84 -4.83 -17.39
CA TYR A 60 10.55 -3.58 -17.22
C TYR A 60 11.78 -3.56 -18.09
N ARG A 61 11.92 -2.51 -18.89
CA ARG A 61 13.07 -2.24 -19.73
C ARG A 61 13.34 -0.75 -19.76
N CYS A 62 14.54 -0.36 -19.39
CA CYS A 62 15.05 0.99 -19.56
C CYS A 62 16.47 0.90 -20.13
N ASP A 63 16.65 1.26 -21.40
CA ASP A 63 17.97 1.11 -22.05
C ASP A 63 18.99 2.17 -21.61
N ARG A 64 18.50 3.33 -21.16
CA ARG A 64 19.31 4.50 -20.75
C ARG A 64 18.55 5.30 -19.71
N ASN A 65 19.29 5.91 -18.79
CA ASN A 65 18.71 6.81 -17.81
C ASN A 65 18.04 7.98 -18.53
N MET A 66 16.75 8.17 -18.28
CA MET A 66 15.97 9.23 -18.92
C MET A 66 14.98 9.85 -17.93
N PRO A 67 15.06 11.17 -17.69
CA PRO A 67 14.05 11.88 -16.92
C PRO A 67 12.83 12.15 -17.79
N LEU A 68 11.64 11.76 -17.32
CA LEU A 68 10.37 12.06 -17.98
C LEU A 68 9.62 13.11 -17.19
N GLY A 69 9.71 14.38 -17.61
CA GLY A 69 9.01 15.47 -16.95
C GLY A 69 7.51 15.43 -17.24
N VAL A 70 6.72 15.27 -16.17
CA VAL A 70 5.27 15.08 -16.25
C VAL A 70 4.53 16.04 -15.34
N ASN A 71 3.38 16.52 -15.81
CA ASN A 71 2.39 17.14 -14.95
C ASN A 71 1.54 16.05 -14.28
N LEU A 72 1.68 15.89 -12.96
CA LEU A 72 1.04 14.79 -12.23
C LEU A 72 -0.48 14.89 -12.24
N ALA A 73 -1.03 16.10 -12.29
CA ALA A 73 -2.47 16.32 -12.38
C ALA A 73 -3.04 15.79 -13.71
N SER A 74 -2.31 15.97 -14.81
CA SER A 74 -2.67 15.48 -16.14
C SER A 74 -2.50 13.97 -16.24
N LEU A 75 -1.38 13.43 -15.75
CA LEU A 75 -1.14 11.99 -15.65
C LEU A 75 -2.24 11.29 -14.84
N THR A 76 -2.65 11.88 -13.71
CA THR A 76 -3.76 11.37 -12.88
C THR A 76 -5.08 11.36 -13.65
N LYS A 77 -5.37 12.38 -14.47
CA LYS A 77 -6.60 12.42 -15.29
C LYS A 77 -6.60 11.32 -16.36
N ILE A 78 -5.46 11.06 -17.00
CA ILE A 78 -5.33 10.00 -18.01
C ILE A 78 -5.49 8.63 -17.35
N LEU A 79 -4.82 8.38 -16.22
CA LEU A 79 -4.95 7.11 -15.49
C LEU A 79 -6.37 6.81 -14.99
N LYS A 80 -7.22 7.82 -14.78
CA LYS A 80 -8.65 7.62 -14.48
C LYS A 80 -9.43 6.96 -15.62
N CYS A 81 -8.90 6.94 -16.85
CA CYS A 81 -9.52 6.25 -17.98
C CYS A 81 -9.30 4.72 -17.95
N ALA A 82 -8.35 4.23 -17.16
CA ALA A 82 -8.17 2.80 -16.89
C ALA A 82 -9.15 2.32 -15.81
N LYS A 83 -9.58 1.06 -15.84
CA LYS A 83 -10.18 0.38 -14.69
C LYS A 83 -9.09 -0.07 -13.72
N ASP A 84 -9.44 -0.39 -12.48
CA ASP A 84 -8.45 -0.71 -11.44
C ASP A 84 -7.67 -2.01 -11.70
N GLN A 85 -8.26 -2.93 -12.48
CA GLN A 85 -7.68 -4.22 -12.83
C GLN A 85 -7.08 -4.23 -14.25
N ASP A 86 -7.10 -3.09 -14.95
CA ASP A 86 -6.46 -3.00 -16.27
C ASP A 86 -4.94 -3.01 -16.08
N VAL A 87 -4.24 -3.63 -17.03
CA VAL A 87 -2.78 -3.60 -17.13
C VAL A 87 -2.38 -2.27 -17.77
N VAL A 88 -1.34 -1.64 -17.24
CA VAL A 88 -0.85 -0.33 -17.72
C VAL A 88 0.56 -0.50 -18.24
N THR A 89 0.80 -0.12 -19.49
CA THR A 89 2.13 -0.06 -20.08
C THR A 89 2.53 1.39 -20.31
N LEU A 90 3.65 1.81 -19.72
CA LEU A 90 4.29 3.11 -19.96
C LEU A 90 5.38 2.94 -21.01
N LYS A 91 5.35 3.76 -22.07
CA LYS A 91 6.37 3.73 -23.13
C LYS A 91 6.91 5.11 -23.47
N ALA A 92 8.22 5.21 -23.59
CA ALA A 92 8.91 6.41 -24.08
C ALA A 92 10.15 6.04 -24.90
N SER A 93 10.35 6.70 -26.04
CA SER A 93 11.59 6.61 -26.83
C SER A 93 12.74 7.39 -26.19
N ASP A 94 13.98 7.20 -26.66
CA ASP A 94 15.17 7.87 -26.08
C ASP A 94 15.06 9.41 -26.10
N ASP A 95 14.58 9.98 -27.20
CA ASP A 95 14.35 11.43 -27.36
C ASP A 95 12.84 11.74 -27.32
N ALA A 96 12.11 11.15 -26.37
CA ALA A 96 10.67 11.29 -26.28
C ALA A 96 10.23 12.74 -26.02
N ASP A 97 9.31 13.24 -26.84
CA ASP A 97 8.51 14.45 -26.59
C ASP A 97 7.15 14.11 -25.94
N ALA A 98 6.83 12.82 -25.85
CA ALA A 98 5.59 12.32 -25.27
C ALA A 98 5.77 10.97 -24.54
N LEU A 99 4.98 10.79 -23.48
CA LEU A 99 4.80 9.52 -22.78
C LEU A 99 3.53 8.84 -23.30
N SER A 100 3.68 7.63 -23.81
CA SER A 100 2.56 6.78 -24.21
C SER A 100 2.11 5.91 -23.03
N LEU A 101 0.78 5.86 -22.82
CA LEU A 101 0.13 5.02 -21.82
C LEU A 101 -0.86 4.08 -22.53
N ILE A 102 -0.64 2.78 -22.40
CA ILE A 102 -1.49 1.75 -22.98
C ILE A 102 -2.22 1.04 -21.84
N PHE A 103 -3.55 1.02 -21.89
CA PHE A 103 -4.40 0.35 -20.91
C PHE A 103 -5.08 -0.85 -21.55
N GLU A 104 -4.76 -2.04 -21.05
CA GLU A 104 -5.29 -3.31 -21.55
C GLU A 104 -6.20 -3.94 -20.49
N SER A 105 -7.44 -4.25 -20.86
CA SER A 105 -8.31 -4.96 -19.94
C SER A 105 -8.08 -6.47 -20.01
N PRO A 106 -7.82 -7.17 -18.89
CA PRO A 106 -7.63 -8.63 -18.92
C PRO A 106 -8.95 -9.40 -19.12
N LYS A 107 -10.10 -8.74 -18.98
CA LYS A 107 -11.44 -9.36 -19.05
C LYS A 107 -12.21 -9.00 -20.31
N GLU A 108 -11.87 -7.86 -20.92
CA GLU A 108 -12.54 -7.32 -22.09
C GLU A 108 -11.49 -7.19 -23.19
N ASP A 109 -11.87 -7.40 -24.45
CA ASP A 109 -10.97 -7.14 -25.59
C ASP A 109 -10.89 -5.63 -25.88
N ARG A 110 -10.45 -4.88 -24.85
CA ARG A 110 -10.36 -3.42 -24.85
C ARG A 110 -8.91 -3.01 -24.62
N VAL A 111 -8.38 -2.29 -25.60
CA VAL A 111 -7.10 -1.59 -25.51
C VAL A 111 -7.36 -0.10 -25.68
N GLY A 112 -6.87 0.71 -24.75
CA GLY A 112 -6.91 2.17 -24.82
C GLY A 112 -5.51 2.74 -24.87
N GLU A 113 -5.18 3.48 -25.92
CA GLU A 113 -3.89 4.16 -26.07
C GLU A 113 -4.08 5.65 -25.83
N TYR A 114 -3.23 6.21 -24.98
CA TYR A 114 -3.21 7.61 -24.60
C TYR A 114 -1.79 8.13 -24.73
N GLU A 115 -1.67 9.41 -25.02
CA GLU A 115 -0.38 10.08 -25.16
C GLU A 115 -0.45 11.41 -24.42
N MET A 116 0.61 11.71 -23.67
CA MET A 116 0.77 13.02 -23.02
C MET A 116 2.12 13.61 -23.36
N LYS A 117 2.13 14.92 -23.61
CA LYS A 117 3.37 15.65 -23.86
C LYS A 117 4.21 15.70 -22.59
N LEU A 118 5.50 15.47 -22.79
CA LEU A 118 6.51 15.67 -21.77
C LEU A 118 6.90 17.15 -21.71
N MET A 119 7.53 17.53 -20.61
CA MET A 119 8.04 18.87 -20.39
C MET A 119 9.44 18.80 -19.81
N ASP A 120 10.26 19.80 -20.11
CA ASP A 120 11.58 19.93 -19.50
C ASP A 120 11.42 20.50 -18.09
N ILE A 121 11.81 19.71 -17.08
CA ILE A 121 11.80 20.12 -15.68
C ILE A 121 13.24 20.10 -15.19
N ASP A 122 13.77 21.29 -14.94
CA ASP A 122 15.05 21.47 -14.26
C ASP A 122 14.85 21.09 -12.80
N GLN A 123 15.25 19.87 -12.45
CA GLN A 123 15.10 19.35 -11.10
C GLN A 123 16.46 18.99 -10.51
N GLU A 124 16.79 19.61 -9.38
CA GLU A 124 17.95 19.23 -8.59
C GLU A 124 17.58 18.06 -7.67
N HIS A 125 18.27 16.93 -7.85
CA HIS A 125 18.19 15.83 -6.90
C HIS A 125 18.90 16.22 -5.60
N LEU A 126 18.16 16.11 -4.50
CA LEU A 126 18.70 16.26 -3.15
C LEU A 126 19.25 14.93 -2.70
N GLY A 127 20.53 14.93 -2.30
CA GLY A 127 21.14 13.80 -1.63
C GLY A 127 20.47 13.60 -0.26
N ILE A 128 19.80 12.46 -0.09
CA ILE A 128 19.25 12.05 1.20
C ILE A 128 20.38 11.30 1.93
N PRO A 129 20.92 11.84 3.04
CA PRO A 129 22.00 11.17 3.77
C PRO A 129 21.47 9.98 4.56
N ASP A 130 22.28 8.92 4.68
CA ASP A 130 22.03 7.83 5.62
C ASP A 130 22.07 8.39 7.04
N THR A 131 20.90 8.46 7.66
CA THR A 131 20.69 9.13 8.94
C THR A 131 20.32 8.11 10.00
N GLU A 132 20.98 8.17 11.15
CA GLU A 132 20.58 7.41 12.32
C GLU A 132 19.40 8.10 13.02
N TYR A 133 18.37 7.33 13.34
CA TYR A 133 17.15 7.84 13.96
C TYR A 133 17.05 7.38 15.42
N ASP A 134 16.77 8.33 16.31
CA ASP A 134 16.62 8.10 17.75
C ASP A 134 15.42 7.19 18.08
N ALA A 135 14.39 7.19 17.24
CA ALA A 135 13.20 6.37 17.39
C ALA A 135 12.65 5.91 16.03
N THR A 136 12.26 4.63 15.97
CA THR A 136 11.54 4.05 14.83
C THR A 136 10.25 3.42 15.33
N VAL A 137 9.12 3.82 14.74
CA VAL A 137 7.78 3.33 15.11
C VAL A 137 7.09 2.77 13.89
N SER A 138 6.75 1.47 13.89
CA SER A 138 5.93 0.87 12.83
C SER A 138 4.53 0.54 13.36
N MET A 139 3.50 0.85 12.57
CA MET A 139 2.10 0.62 12.93
C MET A 139 1.21 0.44 11.70
N SER A 140 -0.04 0.04 11.91
CA SER A 140 -1.07 0.05 10.86
C SER A 140 -1.18 1.41 10.18
N SER A 141 -1.04 1.43 8.85
CA SER A 141 -1.18 2.66 8.06
C SER A 141 -2.60 3.24 8.17
N ALA A 142 -3.61 2.38 8.35
CA ALA A 142 -4.99 2.79 8.52
C ALA A 142 -5.21 3.47 9.87
N GLU A 143 -4.57 2.99 10.94
CA GLU A 143 -4.63 3.62 12.25
C GLU A 143 -3.89 4.97 12.24
N PHE A 144 -2.70 5.04 11.62
CA PHE A 144 -2.00 6.32 11.42
C PHE A 144 -2.86 7.35 10.66
N ALA A 145 -3.52 6.92 9.57
CA ALA A 145 -4.42 7.77 8.81
C ALA A 145 -5.64 8.23 9.61
N ARG A 146 -6.16 7.37 10.49
CA ARG A 146 -7.23 7.71 11.42
C ARG A 146 -6.78 8.74 12.45
N ILE A 147 -5.63 8.54 13.08
CA ILE A 147 -5.05 9.47 14.05
C ILE A 147 -4.89 10.87 13.42
N CYS A 148 -4.31 10.95 12.21
CA CYS A 148 -4.15 12.23 11.52
C CYS A 148 -5.49 12.92 11.26
N ARG A 149 -6.50 12.17 10.81
CA ARG A 149 -7.86 12.69 10.56
C ARG A 149 -8.54 13.19 11.82
N ASP A 150 -8.46 12.42 12.90
CA ASP A 150 -9.12 12.72 14.17
C ASP A 150 -8.49 13.97 14.83
N LEU A 151 -7.16 14.08 14.81
CA LEU A 151 -6.46 15.22 15.41
C LEU A 151 -6.58 16.51 14.57
N THR A 152 -6.74 16.40 13.24
CA THR A 152 -6.95 17.58 12.36
C THR A 152 -8.24 18.34 12.69
N VAL A 153 -9.23 17.67 13.29
CA VAL A 153 -10.47 18.34 13.75
C VAL A 153 -10.20 19.25 14.95
N LEU A 154 -9.16 18.96 15.74
CA LEU A 154 -8.86 19.67 16.99
C LEU A 154 -7.86 20.81 16.79
N GLY A 155 -6.84 20.61 15.95
CA GLY A 155 -5.80 21.61 15.71
C GLY A 155 -5.02 21.38 14.43
N GLU A 156 -4.11 22.29 14.12
CA GLU A 156 -3.29 22.27 12.90
C GLU A 156 -1.93 21.56 13.09
N SER A 157 -1.55 21.29 14.33
CA SER A 157 -0.26 20.72 14.68
C SER A 157 -0.43 19.50 15.56
N VAL A 158 0.41 18.49 15.35
CA VAL A 158 0.50 17.32 16.23
C VAL A 158 1.89 17.23 16.83
N LYS A 159 1.94 17.11 18.14
CA LYS A 159 3.13 16.72 18.87
C LYS A 159 3.18 15.20 18.95
N ILE A 160 4.24 14.63 18.40
CA ILE A 160 4.55 13.19 18.43
C ILE A 160 5.66 12.98 19.46
N ASP A 161 5.32 12.29 20.55
CA ASP A 161 6.24 11.96 21.64
C ASP A 161 6.47 10.45 21.66
N CYS A 162 7.71 10.02 21.46
CA CYS A 162 8.10 8.61 21.50
C CYS A 162 8.97 8.36 22.72
N SER A 163 8.50 7.49 23.62
CA SER A 163 9.15 7.15 24.87
C SER A 163 9.08 5.64 25.14
N LYS A 164 9.64 5.20 26.28
CA LYS A 164 9.61 3.78 26.68
C LYS A 164 8.19 3.25 26.93
N GLU A 165 7.22 4.13 27.17
CA GLU A 165 5.83 3.75 27.44
C GLU A 165 5.03 3.52 26.15
N GLY A 166 5.51 4.04 25.02
CA GLY A 166 4.83 4.01 23.74
C GLY A 166 5.02 5.30 22.95
N VAL A 167 4.25 5.44 21.87
CA VAL A 167 4.16 6.67 21.07
C VAL A 167 2.86 7.39 21.38
N THR A 168 2.93 8.71 21.56
CA THR A 168 1.78 9.56 21.85
C THR A 168 1.65 10.64 20.80
N PHE A 169 0.49 10.73 20.17
CA PHE A 169 0.10 11.80 19.25
C PHE A 169 -0.83 12.75 20.00
N SER A 170 -0.47 14.03 20.10
CA SER A 170 -1.26 15.02 20.82
C SER A 170 -1.45 16.28 20.01
N SER A 171 -2.65 16.84 20.05
CA SER A 171 -2.99 18.11 19.41
C SER A 171 -3.72 19.00 20.41
N ASP A 172 -3.38 20.28 20.38
CA ASP A 172 -4.00 21.33 21.18
C ASP A 172 -4.51 22.39 20.20
N GLY A 173 -5.81 22.67 20.25
CA GLY A 173 -6.40 23.72 19.44
C GLY A 173 -7.66 24.29 20.06
N GLU A 174 -8.35 25.16 19.33
CA GLU A 174 -9.37 26.05 19.89
C GLU A 174 -10.57 25.30 20.50
N ILE A 175 -10.97 24.20 19.88
CA ILE A 175 -12.12 23.39 20.30
C ILE A 175 -11.76 22.50 21.51
N GLY A 176 -10.49 22.17 21.69
CA GLY A 176 -10.01 21.37 22.81
C GLY A 176 -8.70 20.63 22.52
N LYS A 177 -8.34 19.75 23.45
CA LYS A 177 -7.13 18.92 23.39
C LYS A 177 -7.49 17.47 23.11
N GLY A 178 -6.68 16.81 22.30
CA GLY A 178 -6.79 15.38 22.02
C GLY A 178 -5.44 14.70 22.13
N SER A 179 -5.45 13.45 22.58
CA SER A 179 -4.26 12.60 22.65
C SER A 179 -4.60 11.16 22.33
N VAL A 180 -3.82 10.53 21.45
CA VAL A 180 -3.88 9.10 21.16
C VAL A 180 -2.55 8.49 21.56
N HIS A 181 -2.58 7.42 22.37
CA HIS A 181 -1.39 6.74 22.85
C HIS A 181 -1.39 5.29 22.36
N LEU A 182 -0.34 4.90 21.67
CA LEU A 182 -0.13 3.55 21.17
C LEU A 182 1.01 2.91 21.95
N LYS A 183 0.72 1.75 22.54
CA LYS A 183 1.71 0.93 23.24
C LYS A 183 2.32 -0.09 22.28
N GLN A 184 3.56 -0.46 22.55
CA GLN A 184 4.19 -1.55 21.81
C GLN A 184 3.39 -2.85 22.00
N THR A 185 2.99 -3.44 20.89
CA THR A 185 2.35 -4.75 20.84
C THR A 185 3.37 -5.75 20.31
N ALA A 186 3.41 -6.98 20.83
CA ALA A 186 4.37 -8.00 20.40
C ALA A 186 4.08 -8.57 18.98
N GLY A 187 3.82 -7.69 18.00
CA GLY A 187 3.82 -8.02 16.59
C GLY A 187 5.26 -8.13 16.10
N GLN A 188 5.55 -9.21 15.39
CA GLN A 188 6.90 -9.68 15.03
C GLN A 188 7.87 -8.54 14.67
N VAL A 189 8.86 -8.33 15.54
CA VAL A 189 10.05 -7.53 15.22
C VAL A 189 10.72 -8.23 14.04
N LYS A 190 10.56 -7.70 12.82
CA LYS A 190 11.42 -8.06 11.70
C LYS A 190 12.82 -7.58 12.07
N LYS A 191 13.66 -8.50 12.57
CA LYS A 191 15.09 -8.24 12.71
C LYS A 191 15.63 -7.96 11.31
N GLN A 192 16.10 -6.74 11.07
CA GLN A 192 16.99 -6.46 9.95
C GLN A 192 18.16 -7.44 10.05
N ALA A 193 18.35 -8.25 9.01
CA ALA A 193 19.56 -9.04 8.85
C ALA A 193 20.70 -8.05 8.66
N LYS A 194 21.62 -8.01 9.63
CA LYS A 194 22.97 -7.49 9.36
C LYS A 194 23.64 -8.51 8.46
N ASP A 195 24.01 -8.08 7.27
CA ASP A 195 25.05 -8.72 6.48
C ASP A 195 26.33 -8.67 7.31
N GLU A 196 26.64 -9.78 7.97
CA GLU A 196 27.99 -10.06 8.48
C GLU A 196 28.65 -10.95 7.43
N ASP A 197 29.47 -10.31 6.59
CA ASP A 197 30.57 -10.96 5.88
C ASP A 197 31.42 -11.73 6.92
N ASP A 198 31.50 -13.04 6.78
CA ASP A 198 32.56 -13.83 7.41
C ASP A 198 33.13 -14.81 6.38
N ASP A 199 34.23 -14.36 5.77
CA ASP A 199 35.23 -15.19 5.11
C ASP A 199 35.76 -16.23 6.11
N GLU A 200 35.56 -17.52 5.87
CA GLU A 200 36.58 -18.53 6.21
C GLU A 200 36.53 -19.71 5.23
N GLU A 201 37.51 -19.75 4.32
CA GLU A 201 37.98 -20.99 3.72
C GLU A 201 38.53 -21.93 4.81
N ARG A 202 38.17 -23.23 4.73
CA ARG A 202 39.07 -24.36 5.05
C ARG A 202 38.46 -25.71 4.64
N ASP A 203 39.01 -26.26 3.55
CA ASP A 203 38.95 -27.69 3.21
C ASP A 203 39.77 -28.52 4.22
N VAL A 204 39.22 -29.65 4.73
CA VAL A 204 39.91 -30.97 4.76
C VAL A 204 38.88 -32.11 4.93
N ASP A 205 39.02 -33.14 4.08
CA ASP A 205 38.32 -34.43 4.05
C ASP A 205 38.34 -35.25 5.36
N MET A 206 37.27 -36.05 5.61
CA MET A 206 37.45 -37.47 5.94
C MET A 206 36.16 -38.30 5.79
N GLU A 207 36.32 -39.44 5.12
CA GLU A 207 35.33 -40.49 4.88
C GLU A 207 34.90 -41.25 6.16
N ASP A 208 33.75 -41.93 6.00
CA ASP A 208 33.47 -43.31 6.41
C ASP A 208 32.43 -43.65 7.52
N VAL A 209 31.42 -44.40 7.03
CA VAL A 209 30.80 -45.61 7.60
C VAL A 209 29.70 -45.49 8.67
N LYS A 210 28.47 -45.81 8.23
CA LYS A 210 27.38 -46.40 9.05
C LYS A 210 27.69 -47.87 9.37
N PRO A 211 27.11 -48.43 10.45
CA PRO A 211 26.03 -49.38 10.19
C PRO A 211 24.83 -49.30 11.15
N LYS A 212 23.68 -49.75 10.60
CA LYS A 212 22.37 -49.95 11.24
C LYS A 212 22.38 -51.14 12.21
N VAL A 213 21.55 -51.11 13.25
CA VAL A 213 20.85 -52.31 13.76
C VAL A 213 19.36 -52.00 14.02
N LYS A 214 18.53 -52.88 13.47
CA LYS A 214 17.06 -52.95 13.52
C LYS A 214 16.54 -53.38 14.89
N LYS A 215 15.29 -53.01 15.20
CA LYS A 215 14.33 -53.99 15.74
C LYS A 215 12.93 -53.72 15.21
N GLU A 216 12.46 -54.69 14.42
CA GLU A 216 11.13 -54.80 13.84
C GLU A 216 10.07 -55.10 14.91
N ARG A 217 8.84 -54.64 14.68
CA ARG A 217 7.62 -55.47 14.83
C ARG A 217 6.64 -55.15 13.70
N LYS A 218 6.53 -56.12 12.79
CA LYS A 218 5.41 -56.39 11.85
C LYS A 218 4.14 -56.76 12.64
N ARG A 219 2.90 -56.55 12.18
CA ARG A 219 2.13 -57.18 11.08
C ARG A 219 0.76 -56.45 11.06
N ASP A 220 0.23 -55.91 9.96
CA ASP A 220 -0.44 -56.54 8.79
C ASP A 220 -2.00 -56.54 8.91
N PRO A 221 -2.73 -56.56 7.77
CA PRO A 221 -3.93 -55.74 7.51
C PRO A 221 -5.23 -56.56 7.28
N ASP A 222 -6.21 -55.89 6.66
CA ASP A 222 -7.49 -56.34 6.05
C ASP A 222 -8.75 -56.30 6.94
N GLU A 223 -9.77 -55.57 6.49
CA GLU A 223 -10.95 -56.18 5.83
C GLU A 223 -11.90 -55.09 5.28
N GLU A 224 -12.34 -55.31 4.04
CA GLU A 224 -13.47 -54.67 3.34
C GLU A 224 -14.79 -55.14 3.95
N GLU A 225 -15.87 -54.36 3.82
CA GLU A 225 -17.20 -54.91 3.51
C GLU A 225 -18.17 -53.79 3.06
N GLU A 226 -18.84 -54.09 1.94
CA GLU A 226 -19.97 -53.40 1.33
C GLU A 226 -21.27 -53.69 2.11
N GLU A 227 -22.30 -52.85 1.99
CA GLU A 227 -23.70 -53.32 1.94
C GLU A 227 -24.61 -52.24 1.31
N GLU A 228 -25.44 -52.68 0.36
CA GLU A 228 -26.44 -51.95 -0.42
C GLU A 228 -27.86 -52.01 0.21
N GLU A 229 -28.82 -51.39 -0.50
CA GLU A 229 -30.30 -51.51 -0.47
C GLU A 229 -31.07 -50.57 0.50
N GLU A 230 -32.23 -49.99 0.15
CA GLU A 230 -33.19 -50.23 -0.95
C GLU A 230 -34.10 -48.99 -1.18
N ASP A 231 -34.81 -49.03 -2.30
CA ASP A 231 -35.75 -48.08 -2.92
C ASP A 231 -36.99 -47.64 -2.10
N GLN A 232 -37.53 -46.45 -2.45
CA GLN A 232 -38.94 -46.32 -2.90
C GLN A 232 -39.30 -44.89 -3.40
N LYS A 233 -39.73 -44.81 -4.68
CA LYS A 233 -40.64 -43.80 -5.25
C LYS A 233 -42.09 -44.35 -5.23
N PRO A 234 -43.14 -43.50 -5.27
CA PRO A 234 -43.86 -43.26 -6.54
C PRO A 234 -44.36 -41.80 -6.72
N GLU A 235 -44.31 -41.24 -7.95
CA GLU A 235 -45.41 -40.93 -8.93
C GLU A 235 -46.04 -39.53 -8.77
N VAL A 236 -45.86 -38.55 -9.67
CA VAL A 236 -46.42 -38.21 -11.02
C VAL A 236 -47.92 -37.85 -11.07
N SER A 237 -48.23 -36.59 -11.46
CA SER A 237 -49.29 -36.15 -12.42
C SER A 237 -49.22 -34.61 -12.55
N GLU A 238 -48.75 -33.99 -13.64
CA GLU A 238 -49.38 -33.69 -14.95
C GLU A 238 -50.49 -32.61 -14.97
N GLY A 239 -50.38 -31.68 -15.95
CA GLY A 239 -51.39 -30.70 -16.42
C GLY A 239 -50.94 -29.22 -16.30
N GLU A 240 -50.30 -28.60 -17.30
CA GLU A 240 -50.86 -27.82 -18.45
C GLU A 240 -51.74 -26.62 -18.02
N GLU A 241 -51.29 -25.37 -18.20
CA GLU A 241 -51.61 -24.41 -19.31
C GLU A 241 -53.13 -24.06 -19.35
N GLU A 242 -53.62 -22.81 -19.33
CA GLU A 242 -53.35 -21.62 -20.15
C GLU A 242 -54.25 -20.42 -19.67
N GLN A 243 -53.84 -19.17 -19.98
CA GLN A 243 -54.66 -17.96 -20.32
C GLN A 243 -55.69 -17.43 -19.28
N GLU A 244 -56.09 -16.15 -19.13
CA GLU A 244 -56.13 -14.88 -19.88
C GLU A 244 -56.57 -13.85 -18.77
N ASP A 245 -56.00 -12.66 -18.56
CA ASP A 245 -56.15 -11.37 -19.25
C ASP A 245 -56.71 -10.26 -18.30
N GLU A 246 -56.34 -9.02 -18.63
CA GLU A 246 -56.90 -7.70 -18.28
C GLU A 246 -56.95 -7.10 -16.85
N GLN A 247 -56.32 -5.90 -16.79
CA GLN A 247 -56.42 -4.78 -15.84
C GLN A 247 -57.82 -4.10 -15.81
N PRO A 248 -58.05 -2.94 -15.15
CA PRO A 248 -57.63 -2.42 -13.82
C PRO A 248 -58.84 -1.84 -13.03
N LYS A 249 -58.71 -1.54 -11.72
CA LYS A 249 -59.41 -0.39 -11.09
C LYS A 249 -58.91 -0.02 -9.68
N LYS A 250 -58.74 1.30 -9.52
CA LYS A 250 -58.25 2.08 -8.36
C LYS A 250 -59.09 1.91 -7.09
N ARG A 251 -58.43 1.92 -5.91
CA ARG A 251 -58.69 2.86 -4.79
C ARG A 251 -57.72 2.66 -3.58
N LYS A 252 -57.14 3.79 -3.14
CA LYS A 252 -56.75 4.26 -1.78
C LYS A 252 -56.88 3.23 -0.64
N SER A 253 -55.97 3.05 0.31
CA SER A 253 -55.18 4.01 1.11
C SER A 253 -54.30 3.26 2.14
N ALA A 254 -53.40 4.01 2.79
CA ALA A 254 -52.77 3.77 4.09
C ALA A 254 -51.41 3.05 4.06
N ALA A 255 -50.41 3.85 4.42
CA ALA A 255 -49.02 3.51 4.63
C ALA A 255 -48.85 2.52 5.79
N ALA A 256 -47.98 1.54 5.59
CA ALA A 256 -47.31 0.82 6.67
C ALA A 256 -45.89 0.51 6.21
N ASP A 257 -44.95 1.16 6.88
CA ASP A 257 -43.51 1.07 6.75
C ASP A 257 -43.03 -0.37 7.04
N LYS A 258 -42.40 -1.04 6.05
CA LYS A 258 -41.56 -2.22 6.26
C LYS A 258 -40.29 -2.09 5.42
N LYS A 259 -39.35 -1.32 5.95
CA LYS A 259 -37.97 -1.24 5.48
C LYS A 259 -37.30 -2.60 5.66
N ALA A 260 -37.10 -3.33 4.57
CA ALA A 260 -36.31 -4.54 4.54
C ALA A 260 -34.85 -4.19 4.90
N SER A 261 -34.42 -4.64 6.08
CA SER A 261 -33.03 -4.61 6.53
C SER A 261 -32.19 -5.53 5.66
N LYS A 262 -31.63 -4.97 4.58
CA LYS A 262 -30.61 -5.62 3.77
C LYS A 262 -29.35 -5.75 4.64
N ARG A 263 -29.15 -6.93 5.22
CA ARG A 263 -27.91 -7.36 5.89
C ARG A 263 -26.74 -7.06 4.94
N VAL A 264 -25.94 -6.05 5.29
CA VAL A 264 -24.63 -5.85 4.68
C VAL A 264 -23.80 -7.08 5.04
N LYS A 265 -23.39 -7.82 4.02
CA LYS A 265 -22.41 -8.91 4.14
C LYS A 265 -21.14 -8.26 4.68
N LYS A 266 -20.83 -8.54 5.94
CA LYS A 266 -19.54 -8.24 6.55
C LYS A 266 -18.54 -9.11 5.81
N ASP A 267 -17.77 -8.52 4.90
CA ASP A 267 -16.59 -9.17 4.36
C ASP A 267 -15.69 -9.46 5.56
N ASP A 268 -15.60 -10.75 5.90
CA ASP A 268 -14.79 -11.27 6.99
C ASP A 268 -13.33 -11.28 6.52
N ALA A 269 -12.73 -10.08 6.49
CA ALA A 269 -11.29 -9.94 6.37
C ALA A 269 -10.68 -10.25 7.75
N SER A 270 -10.51 -11.54 8.04
CA SER A 270 -9.62 -12.03 9.09
C SER A 270 -8.16 -11.85 8.64
N GLY A 271 -7.76 -10.59 8.42
CA GLY A 271 -6.36 -10.21 8.41
C GLY A 271 -5.99 -9.78 9.82
N GLU A 272 -5.00 -10.44 10.43
CA GLU A 272 -4.38 -9.91 11.64
C GLU A 272 -3.92 -8.48 11.35
N GLU A 273 -4.46 -7.50 12.07
CA GLU A 273 -3.99 -6.12 11.94
C GLU A 273 -2.54 -6.03 12.44
N PRO A 274 -1.65 -5.33 11.72
CA PRO A 274 -0.27 -5.19 12.14
C PRO A 274 -0.22 -4.51 13.50
N GLY A 275 0.52 -5.13 14.44
CA GLY A 275 0.77 -4.57 15.76
C GLY A 275 1.65 -3.31 15.70
N VAL A 276 1.87 -2.68 16.85
CA VAL A 276 2.75 -1.51 16.97
C VAL A 276 4.14 -1.96 17.40
N SER A 277 5.16 -1.76 16.57
CA SER A 277 6.56 -2.00 16.91
C SER A 277 7.25 -0.66 17.21
N ILE A 278 8.07 -0.62 18.26
CA ILE A 278 8.79 0.58 18.67
C ILE A 278 10.23 0.18 18.98
N THR A 279 11.17 0.82 18.28
CA THR A 279 12.60 0.79 18.58
C THR A 279 13.00 2.18 19.05
N LEU A 280 13.50 2.29 20.27
CA LEU A 280 13.81 3.57 20.91
C LEU A 280 15.26 3.56 21.40
N GLU A 281 16.08 4.44 20.83
CA GLU A 281 17.43 4.73 21.31
C GLU A 281 17.40 5.92 22.27
N ARG A 282 16.72 7.01 21.88
CA ARG A 282 16.53 8.21 22.70
C ARG A 282 15.09 8.71 22.61
N GLN A 283 14.64 9.40 23.65
CA GLN A 283 13.31 10.01 23.65
C GLN A 283 13.23 11.12 22.60
N VAL A 284 12.20 11.09 21.78
CA VAL A 284 11.95 12.09 20.73
C VAL A 284 10.63 12.78 20.97
N SER A 285 10.60 14.10 20.86
CA SER A 285 9.40 14.90 21.10
C SER A 285 9.37 16.07 20.14
N LEU A 286 8.67 15.91 19.02
CA LEU A 286 8.64 16.87 17.93
C LEU A 286 7.21 17.24 17.54
N THR A 287 7.04 18.46 17.02
CA THR A 287 5.74 18.96 16.56
C THR A 287 5.75 19.06 15.03
N PHE A 288 4.69 18.60 14.38
CA PHE A 288 4.55 18.60 12.93
C PHE A 288 3.22 19.20 12.51
N SER A 289 3.13 19.63 11.25
CA SER A 289 1.90 20.10 10.64
C SER A 289 0.98 18.91 10.28
N LEU A 290 -0.23 18.89 10.84
CA LEU A 290 -1.23 17.86 10.56
C LEU A 290 -1.71 17.87 9.11
N LYS A 291 -1.61 19.01 8.41
CA LYS A 291 -1.92 19.13 6.99
C LYS A 291 -1.03 18.20 6.15
N TYR A 292 0.28 18.19 6.39
CA TYR A 292 1.21 17.34 5.66
C TYR A 292 1.03 15.87 6.02
N LEU A 293 0.93 15.55 7.31
CA LEU A 293 0.72 14.16 7.75
C LEU A 293 -0.59 13.56 7.23
N SER A 294 -1.66 14.35 7.17
CA SER A 294 -2.93 13.94 6.55
C SER A 294 -2.79 13.68 5.04
N ASN A 295 -1.90 14.40 4.37
CA ASN A 295 -1.59 14.15 2.96
C ASN A 295 -0.78 12.87 2.79
N PHE A 296 0.27 12.66 3.60
CA PHE A 296 1.07 11.44 3.57
C PHE A 296 0.23 10.18 3.88
N ALA A 297 -0.72 10.31 4.81
CA ALA A 297 -1.67 9.25 5.18
C ALA A 297 -2.56 8.76 4.03
N LYS A 298 -2.69 9.51 2.92
CA LYS A 298 -3.36 9.05 1.69
C LYS A 298 -2.67 7.86 1.04
N SER A 299 -1.44 7.55 1.44
CA SER A 299 -0.68 6.37 1.03
C SER A 299 -1.14 5.08 1.73
N SER A 300 -2.00 5.15 2.75
CA SER A 300 -2.49 3.97 3.48
C SER A 300 -3.08 2.85 2.59
N PRO A 301 -3.76 3.13 1.46
CA PRO A 301 -4.22 2.07 0.55
C PRO A 301 -3.11 1.33 -0.22
N LEU A 302 -1.87 1.83 -0.21
CA LEU A 302 -0.70 1.21 -0.87
C LEU A 302 -0.04 0.18 0.05
N ALA A 303 0.11 0.51 1.34
CA ALA A 303 0.86 -0.28 2.31
C ALA A 303 0.04 -0.53 3.57
N LYS A 304 0.06 -1.75 4.11
CA LYS A 304 -0.65 -2.08 5.36
C LYS A 304 -0.01 -1.46 6.60
N GLU A 305 1.30 -1.22 6.53
CA GLU A 305 2.11 -0.67 7.61
C GLU A 305 2.71 0.67 7.18
N VAL A 306 2.95 1.54 8.14
CA VAL A 306 3.72 2.78 8.00
C VAL A 306 4.81 2.78 9.06
N THR A 307 6.00 3.22 8.69
CA THR A 307 7.13 3.38 9.61
C THR A 307 7.48 4.86 9.74
N LEU A 308 7.55 5.33 10.98
CA LEU A 308 7.95 6.68 11.35
C LEU A 308 9.37 6.63 11.91
N HIS A 309 10.30 7.29 11.24
CA HIS A 309 11.67 7.46 11.69
C HIS A 309 11.87 8.89 12.20
N MET A 310 12.27 9.01 13.46
CA MET A 310 12.29 10.27 14.18
C MET A 310 13.64 10.49 14.87
N SER A 311 14.15 11.71 14.82
CA SER A 311 15.25 12.19 15.65
C SER A 311 15.07 13.70 15.86
N ASN A 312 15.51 14.23 17.00
CA ASN A 312 15.31 15.65 17.32
C ASN A 312 16.13 16.60 16.41
N GLU A 313 17.07 16.07 15.62
CA GLU A 313 18.03 16.85 14.82
C GLU A 313 17.71 16.83 13.32
N VAL A 314 16.81 15.96 12.87
CA VAL A 314 16.55 15.70 11.45
C VAL A 314 15.05 15.67 11.15
N PRO A 315 14.64 15.86 9.89
CA PRO A 315 13.24 15.74 9.49
C PRO A 315 12.64 14.38 9.84
N LEU A 316 11.34 14.36 10.13
CA LEU A 316 10.57 13.12 10.24
C LEU A 316 10.54 12.43 8.89
N LEU A 317 10.90 11.15 8.86
CA LEU A 317 10.68 10.28 7.70
C LEU A 317 9.45 9.40 7.95
N VAL A 318 8.47 9.50 7.06
CA VAL A 318 7.27 8.65 6.99
C VAL A 318 7.41 7.72 5.79
N GLN A 319 7.59 6.43 6.04
CA GLN A 319 7.87 5.43 5.01
C GLN A 319 6.71 4.45 4.86
N PHE A 320 6.29 4.23 3.61
CA PHE A 320 5.35 3.21 3.19
C PHE A 320 6.06 2.24 2.24
N GLU A 321 6.17 0.98 2.65
CA GLU A 321 6.69 -0.10 1.80
C GLU A 321 5.52 -0.90 1.23
N PHE A 322 5.54 -1.10 -0.09
CA PHE A 322 4.54 -1.87 -0.81
C PHE A 322 5.23 -2.78 -1.83
N GLU A 323 4.48 -3.70 -2.42
CA GLU A 323 5.04 -4.78 -3.25
C GLU A 323 5.92 -4.29 -4.40
N GLN A 324 5.60 -3.12 -4.98
CA GLN A 324 6.32 -2.58 -6.14
C GLN A 324 7.43 -1.58 -5.78
N GLY A 325 7.63 -1.25 -4.49
CA GLY A 325 8.68 -0.34 -4.06
C GLY A 325 8.36 0.44 -2.79
N THR A 326 8.94 1.63 -2.68
CA THR A 326 8.90 2.45 -1.47
C THR A 326 8.45 3.87 -1.74
N LEU A 327 7.65 4.41 -0.81
CA LEU A 327 7.21 5.81 -0.82
C LEU A 327 7.57 6.44 0.52
N GLN A 328 8.48 7.40 0.46
CA GLN A 328 9.06 8.09 1.61
C GLN A 328 8.65 9.57 1.57
N PHE A 329 8.24 10.09 2.71
CA PHE A 329 7.99 11.51 2.91
C PHE A 329 8.87 12.05 4.03
N PHE A 330 9.58 13.13 3.77
CA PHE A 330 10.38 13.86 4.75
C PHE A 330 9.65 15.14 5.13
N LEU A 331 9.54 15.42 6.42
CA LEU A 331 8.84 16.59 6.92
C LEU A 331 9.63 17.28 8.02
N ALA A 332 9.96 18.56 7.80
CA ALA A 332 10.61 19.37 8.82
C ALA A 332 9.68 19.57 10.05
N PRO A 333 10.22 19.51 11.27
CA PRO A 333 9.46 19.83 12.47
C PRO A 333 9.10 21.32 12.50
N LYS A 334 7.97 21.64 13.13
CA LYS A 334 7.67 23.01 13.54
C LYS A 334 8.61 23.39 14.69
N ILE A 335 9.38 24.45 14.48
CA ILE A 335 10.18 25.06 15.55
C ILE A 335 9.18 25.76 16.49
N ALA A 336 9.27 25.49 17.79
CA ALA A 336 8.55 26.27 18.78
C ALA A 336 9.24 27.65 18.87
N ASP A 337 8.48 28.74 18.71
CA ASP A 337 9.00 30.06 19.06
C ASP A 337 9.37 30.03 20.55
N GLU A 338 10.67 30.18 20.87
CA GLU A 338 11.17 30.27 22.26
C GLU A 338 10.66 31.52 22.98
#